data_AF-A0A183E736-F1
#
_entry.id   AF-A0A183E736-F1
#
_cell.length_a   1.000
_cell.length_b   1.000
_cell.length_c   1.000
_cell.angle_alpha   90.00
_cell.angle_beta   90.00
_cell.angle_gamma   90.00
#
_symmetry.space_group_name_H-M   'P 1'
#
loop_
_entity.id
_entity.type
_entity.pdbx_description
1 polymer ?
#
loop_
_entity_poly.entity_id
_entity_poly.type
_entity_poly.pdbx_seq_one_letter_code
_entity_poly.pdbx_strand_id
1 'polypeptide(L)'
;LTCPLVSLSRFTDYKLSSLEKNFKFDVFCEPDCGVHIDLIRPETYYVDRDAQNKHHPTDLELLEDEQTSQQNLRRSLQHCKMVPWMRKTEYISSEFTRFGVSAERQETKIGYSTKKKFLTEVLYRDRASQIAAINKTFVDVSQFFQ
;
A
#
# COMPACT_ATOMS: atom_id res chain seq x y z
N LEU A 1 -13.76 63.14 -25.77
CA LEU A 1 -12.61 62.87 -24.89
C LEU A 1 -12.36 61.37 -24.91
N THR A 2 -11.26 60.92 -25.50
CA THR A 2 -10.87 59.50 -25.57
C THR A 2 -10.25 59.07 -24.24
N CYS A 3 -10.78 58.03 -23.60
CA CYS A 3 -10.27 57.55 -22.31
C CYS A 3 -8.81 57.06 -22.48
N PRO A 4 -7.84 57.59 -21.71
CA PRO A 4 -6.42 57.38 -21.97
C PRO A 4 -5.83 56.11 -21.33
N LEU A 5 -6.62 55.30 -20.62
CA LEU A 5 -6.07 54.27 -19.74
C LEU A 5 -6.14 52.83 -20.29
N VAL A 6 -6.99 52.52 -21.28
CA VAL A 6 -7.06 51.18 -21.88
C VAL A 6 -7.65 51.26 -23.29
N SER A 7 -7.07 50.54 -24.25
CA SER A 7 -7.65 50.39 -25.60
C SER A 7 -9.02 49.71 -25.54
N LEU A 8 -10.01 50.21 -26.29
CA LEU A 8 -11.35 49.62 -26.32
C LEU A 8 -11.35 48.14 -26.75
N SER A 9 -10.31 47.69 -27.46
CA SER A 9 -10.12 46.28 -27.84
C SER A 9 -10.16 45.31 -26.65
N ARG A 10 -9.74 45.74 -25.45
CA ARG A 10 -9.84 44.89 -24.25
C ARG A 10 -11.29 44.60 -23.85
N PHE A 11 -12.23 45.47 -24.21
CA PHE A 11 -13.65 45.36 -23.87
C PHE A 11 -14.50 44.81 -25.02
N THR A 12 -13.94 44.69 -26.22
CA THR A 12 -14.60 44.02 -27.36
C THR A 12 -14.39 42.51 -27.35
N ASP A 13 -13.30 42.04 -26.73
CA ASP A 13 -12.95 40.63 -26.69
C ASP A 13 -13.59 39.95 -25.47
N TYR A 14 -14.68 39.22 -25.72
CA TYR A 14 -15.32 38.41 -24.69
C TYR A 14 -14.41 37.25 -24.27
N LYS A 15 -14.18 37.12 -22.95
CA LYS A 15 -13.43 36.00 -22.35
C LYS A 15 -14.37 35.23 -21.43
N LEU A 16 -14.51 33.93 -21.66
CA LEU A 16 -15.30 33.07 -20.79
C LEU A 16 -14.76 33.13 -19.35
N SER A 17 -15.66 33.43 -18.43
CA SER A 17 -15.44 33.40 -17.00
C SER A 17 -15.32 31.95 -16.49
N SER A 18 -14.73 31.78 -15.31
CA SER A 18 -14.71 30.47 -14.64
C SER A 18 -16.12 29.96 -14.34
N LEU A 19 -17.07 30.86 -14.10
CA LEU A 19 -18.47 30.49 -13.83
C LEU A 19 -19.10 29.81 -15.06
N GLU A 20 -18.92 30.39 -16.24
CA GLU A 20 -19.47 29.84 -17.49
C GLU A 20 -18.84 28.51 -17.86
N LYS A 21 -17.54 28.33 -17.59
CA LYS A 21 -16.84 27.06 -17.82
C LYS A 21 -17.29 25.95 -16.87
N ASN A 22 -17.59 26.31 -15.62
CA ASN A 22 -18.02 25.36 -14.60
C ASN A 22 -19.54 25.16 -14.58
N PHE A 23 -20.28 25.91 -15.40
CA PHE A 23 -21.72 25.76 -15.50
C PHE A 23 -22.03 24.42 -16.18
N LYS A 24 -22.68 23.52 -15.42
CA LYS A 24 -23.17 22.25 -15.96
C LYS A 24 -24.52 22.51 -16.61
N PHE A 25 -24.57 22.49 -17.94
CA PHE A 25 -25.82 22.57 -18.67
C PHE A 25 -26.65 21.33 -18.42
N ASP A 26 -27.95 21.53 -18.18
CA ASP A 26 -28.90 20.43 -18.16
C ASP A 26 -29.00 19.83 -19.57
N VAL A 27 -28.93 18.51 -19.63
CA VAL A 27 -29.11 17.78 -20.88
C VAL A 27 -30.61 17.69 -21.12
N PHE A 28 -31.12 18.52 -22.03
CA PHE A 28 -32.50 18.42 -22.49
C PHE A 28 -32.60 17.22 -23.43
N CYS A 29 -33.05 16.09 -22.89
CA CYS A 29 -33.36 14.91 -23.68
C CYS A 29 -34.78 14.99 -24.25
N GLU A 30 -35.02 14.29 -25.36
CA GLU A 30 -36.37 14.04 -25.86
C GLU A 30 -37.21 13.32 -24.77
N PRO A 31 -38.56 13.37 -24.85
CA PRO A 31 -39.42 12.75 -23.84
C PRO A 31 -39.17 11.25 -23.63
N ASP A 32 -38.66 10.55 -24.64
CA ASP A 32 -38.28 9.13 -24.61
C ASP A 32 -36.79 8.90 -24.34
N CYS A 33 -36.04 9.96 -23.99
CA CYS A 33 -34.59 9.94 -23.82
C CYS A 33 -33.82 9.40 -25.05
N GLY A 34 -34.41 9.48 -26.25
CA GLY A 34 -33.84 8.91 -27.48
C GLY A 34 -33.93 7.37 -27.54
N VAL A 35 -34.75 6.74 -26.67
CA VAL A 35 -34.95 5.29 -26.64
C VAL A 35 -36.33 4.95 -27.22
N HIS A 36 -36.35 4.60 -28.50
CA HIS A 36 -37.58 4.18 -29.18
C HIS A 36 -37.92 2.72 -28.85
N ILE A 37 -39.08 2.49 -28.22
CA ILE A 37 -39.56 1.15 -27.83
C ILE A 37 -40.40 0.54 -28.96
N ASP A 38 -39.89 -0.50 -29.64
CA ASP A 38 -40.56 -1.18 -30.76
C ASP A 38 -41.44 -2.36 -30.29
N LEU A 39 -42.72 -2.12 -30.05
CA LEU A 39 -43.66 -3.19 -29.65
C LEU A 39 -44.27 -3.95 -30.84
N ILE A 40 -43.92 -3.60 -32.08
CA ILE A 40 -44.51 -4.21 -33.28
C ILE A 40 -43.78 -5.51 -33.61
N ARG A 41 -42.46 -5.54 -33.43
CA ARG A 41 -41.62 -6.71 -33.70
C ARG A 41 -41.14 -7.34 -32.39
N PRO A 42 -41.73 -8.46 -31.94
CA PRO A 42 -41.34 -9.12 -30.69
C PRO A 42 -39.91 -9.68 -30.74
N GLU A 43 -39.40 -9.96 -31.93
CA GLU A 43 -38.03 -10.46 -32.14
C GLU A 43 -36.94 -9.49 -31.67
N THR A 44 -37.21 -8.17 -31.71
CA THR A 44 -36.24 -7.13 -31.35
C THR A 44 -35.76 -7.24 -29.89
N TYR A 45 -36.65 -7.70 -29.00
CA TYR A 45 -36.38 -7.83 -27.57
C TYR A 45 -36.37 -9.29 -27.11
N TYR A 46 -36.39 -10.24 -28.05
CA TYR A 46 -36.35 -11.65 -27.71
C TYR A 46 -34.99 -12.00 -27.07
N VAL A 47 -35.04 -12.56 -25.85
CA VAL A 47 -33.86 -13.01 -25.12
C VAL A 47 -33.83 -14.52 -25.14
N ASP A 48 -32.82 -15.09 -25.78
CA ASP A 48 -32.57 -16.53 -25.72
C ASP A 48 -32.12 -16.93 -24.31
N ARG A 49 -32.77 -17.94 -23.73
CA ARG A 49 -32.48 -18.43 -22.37
C ARG A 49 -31.14 -19.16 -22.30
N ASP A 50 -30.65 -19.73 -23.40
CA ASP A 50 -29.36 -20.42 -23.43
C ASP A 50 -28.20 -19.45 -23.69
N ALA A 51 -28.48 -18.27 -24.26
CA ALA A 51 -27.50 -17.21 -24.50
C ALA A 51 -27.26 -16.29 -23.29
N GLN A 52 -27.89 -16.58 -22.14
CA GLN A 52 -28.07 -15.71 -20.97
C GLN A 52 -26.83 -14.99 -20.40
N ASN A 53 -25.59 -15.28 -20.79
CA ASN A 53 -24.42 -14.87 -20.01
C ASN A 53 -23.21 -14.35 -20.80
N LYS A 54 -23.41 -13.66 -21.93
CA LYS A 54 -22.31 -12.91 -22.58
C LYS A 54 -22.66 -11.45 -22.78
N HIS A 55 -22.86 -10.73 -21.69
CA HIS A 55 -22.76 -9.28 -21.71
C HIS A 55 -21.36 -8.87 -22.16
N HIS A 56 -21.26 -7.78 -22.92
CA HIS A 56 -19.95 -7.20 -23.23
C HIS A 56 -19.31 -6.70 -21.92
N PRO A 57 -17.98 -6.77 -21.75
CA PRO A 57 -17.31 -6.26 -20.55
C PRO A 57 -17.68 -4.80 -20.21
N THR A 58 -17.88 -3.95 -21.22
CA THR A 58 -18.33 -2.57 -21.00
C THR A 58 -19.75 -2.50 -20.45
N ASP A 59 -20.65 -3.38 -20.91
CA ASP A 59 -22.04 -3.39 -20.41
C ASP A 59 -22.08 -3.86 -18.97
N LEU A 60 -21.22 -4.83 -18.61
CA LEU A 60 -21.09 -5.29 -17.23
C LEU A 60 -20.65 -4.18 -16.28
N GLU A 61 -19.72 -3.32 -16.70
CA GLU A 61 -19.27 -2.17 -15.90
C GLU A 61 -20.41 -1.18 -15.65
N LEU A 62 -21.29 -0.96 -16.64
CA LEU A 62 -22.46 -0.09 -16.50
C LEU A 62 -23.55 -0.68 -15.59
N LEU A 63 -23.55 -2.00 -15.38
CA LEU A 63 -24.46 -2.71 -14.48
C LEU A 63 -23.97 -2.72 -13.02
N GLU A 64 -22.75 -2.23 -12.74
CA GLU A 64 -22.26 -2.12 -11.37
C GLU A 64 -22.99 -0.99 -10.61
N ASP A 65 -23.43 -1.27 -9.38
CA ASP A 65 -24.01 -0.24 -8.50
C ASP A 65 -23.02 0.89 -8.21
N GLU A 66 -23.51 2.11 -7.98
CA GLU A 66 -22.67 3.26 -7.64
C GLU A 66 -21.82 2.93 -6.40
N GLN A 67 -20.52 2.74 -6.64
CA GLN A 67 -19.61 2.17 -5.66
C GLN A 67 -19.52 3.08 -4.43
N THR A 68 -20.15 2.68 -3.31
CA THR A 68 -20.05 3.37 -2.00
C THR A 68 -18.60 3.40 -1.47
N SER A 69 -17.67 2.72 -2.15
CA SER A 69 -16.26 2.57 -1.79
C SER A 69 -15.41 3.83 -1.94
N GLN A 70 -15.88 4.89 -2.64
CA GLN A 70 -15.04 6.06 -2.93
C GLN A 70 -14.45 6.72 -1.67
N GLN A 71 -15.15 6.64 -0.52
CA GLN A 71 -14.62 7.11 0.76
C GLN A 71 -13.42 6.28 1.26
N ASN A 72 -13.40 4.97 0.96
CA ASN A 72 -12.33 4.05 1.35
C ASN A 72 -11.12 4.09 0.41
N LEU A 73 -11.28 4.53 -0.84
CA LEU A 73 -10.14 4.69 -1.76
C LEU A 73 -9.11 5.69 -1.22
N ARG A 74 -9.56 6.81 -0.64
CA ARG A 74 -8.65 7.81 -0.05
C ARG A 74 -7.91 7.26 1.17
N ARG A 75 -8.57 6.41 1.94
CA ARG A 75 -8.01 5.73 3.11
C ARG A 75 -6.95 4.71 2.68
N SER A 76 -7.25 3.84 1.72
CA SER A 76 -6.32 2.79 1.24
C SER A 76 -5.05 3.38 0.63
N LEU A 77 -5.18 4.44 -0.17
CA LEU A 77 -4.03 5.17 -0.75
C LEU A 77 -3.08 5.76 0.29
N GLN A 78 -3.55 6.05 1.51
CA GLN A 78 -2.68 6.52 2.58
C GLN A 78 -1.97 5.36 3.31
N HIS A 79 -2.64 4.21 3.44
CA HIS A 79 -2.07 3.04 4.12
C HIS A 79 -0.92 2.37 3.34
N CYS A 80 -0.81 2.59 2.03
CA CYS A 80 0.30 2.10 1.21
C CYS A 80 1.46 3.08 1.07
N LYS A 81 1.41 4.27 1.70
CA LYS A 81 2.50 5.24 1.61
C LYS A 81 3.71 4.77 2.40
N MET A 82 4.86 4.76 1.75
CA MET A 82 6.14 4.50 2.40
C MET A 82 6.53 5.70 3.26
N VAL A 83 6.71 5.47 4.55
CA VAL A 83 7.11 6.49 5.52
C VAL A 83 8.53 6.16 5.99
N PRO A 84 9.53 7.05 5.82
CA PRO A 84 10.94 6.71 6.03
C PRO A 84 11.30 6.18 7.43
N TRP A 85 10.53 6.57 8.44
CA TRP A 85 10.71 6.14 9.83
C TRP A 85 9.86 4.92 10.21
N MET A 86 8.95 4.48 9.33
CA MET A 86 8.03 3.38 9.60
C MET A 86 8.53 2.10 8.91
N ARG A 87 8.81 1.06 9.69
CA ARG A 87 9.21 -0.27 9.21
C ARG A 87 7.99 -1.21 9.18
N LYS A 88 8.02 -2.24 8.31
CA LYS A 88 7.02 -3.31 8.35
C LYS A 88 7.18 -4.10 9.65
N THR A 89 6.07 -4.51 10.24
CA THR A 89 6.06 -5.40 11.39
C THR A 89 6.52 -6.80 10.96
N GLU A 90 7.32 -7.43 11.80
CA GLU A 90 7.78 -8.82 11.63
C GLU A 90 7.35 -9.61 12.87
N TYR A 91 6.89 -10.84 12.68
CA TYR A 91 6.53 -11.72 13.78
C TYR A 91 7.80 -12.31 14.43
N ILE A 92 7.78 -12.46 15.76
CA ILE A 92 8.86 -13.12 16.50
C ILE A 92 8.77 -14.63 16.23
N SER A 93 9.79 -15.20 15.60
CA SER A 93 9.91 -16.65 15.39
C SER A 93 10.86 -17.27 16.41
N SER A 94 10.79 -18.59 16.59
CA SER A 94 11.69 -19.35 17.47
C SER A 94 13.15 -19.36 16.99
N GLU A 95 13.40 -19.03 15.73
CA GLU A 95 14.72 -19.09 15.09
C GLU A 95 15.20 -17.68 14.75
N PHE A 96 15.98 -17.07 15.64
CA PHE A 96 16.41 -15.68 15.55
C PHE A 96 17.29 -15.35 14.32
N THR A 97 17.79 -16.34 13.56
CA THR A 97 18.89 -16.14 12.60
C THR A 97 18.57 -16.57 11.17
N ARG A 98 17.31 -16.88 10.82
CA ARG A 98 17.00 -17.45 9.50
C ARG A 98 17.02 -16.44 8.35
N PHE A 99 16.89 -15.14 8.62
CA PHE A 99 16.89 -14.12 7.56
C PHE A 99 18.10 -13.20 7.74
N GLY A 100 19.02 -13.30 6.77
CA GLY A 100 20.24 -12.50 6.69
C GLY A 100 19.91 -11.01 6.61
N VAL A 101 19.82 -10.38 7.77
CA VAL A 101 20.11 -8.97 7.99
C VAL A 101 20.59 -8.89 9.42
N SER A 102 21.91 -8.93 9.59
CA SER A 102 22.57 -8.39 10.77
C SER A 102 22.42 -6.86 10.75
N ALA A 103 21.17 -6.37 10.72
CA ALA A 103 20.88 -5.03 11.16
C ALA A 103 21.07 -5.09 12.67
N GLU A 104 22.29 -4.74 13.09
CA GLU A 104 22.69 -4.67 14.48
C GLU A 104 21.70 -3.78 15.22
N ARG A 105 20.67 -4.39 15.82
CA ARG A 105 19.68 -3.72 16.65
C ARG A 105 20.43 -3.19 17.87
N GLN A 106 20.78 -1.91 17.83
CA GLN A 106 21.47 -1.20 18.92
C GLN A 106 20.75 -1.40 20.27
N GLU A 107 19.42 -1.47 20.22
CA GLU A 107 18.50 -1.73 21.32
C GLU A 107 18.68 -3.13 21.97
N THR A 108 19.21 -4.12 21.24
CA THR A 108 19.46 -5.48 21.78
C THR A 108 20.87 -5.62 22.38
N LYS A 109 21.82 -4.73 22.04
CA LYS A 109 23.25 -4.87 22.37
C LYS A 109 23.59 -4.60 23.85
N ILE A 110 22.73 -3.87 24.56
CA ILE A 110 22.97 -3.46 25.96
C ILE A 110 22.86 -4.67 26.92
N GLY A 111 21.97 -5.63 26.63
CA GLY A 111 21.77 -6.81 27.51
C GLY A 111 22.67 -8.00 27.21
N TYR A 112 22.98 -8.26 25.93
CA TYR A 112 23.68 -9.49 25.51
C TYR A 112 25.18 -9.47 25.84
N SER A 113 25.84 -8.32 25.68
CA SER A 113 27.26 -8.17 25.97
C SER A 113 27.58 -8.27 27.46
N THR A 114 26.72 -7.70 28.31
CA THR A 114 26.86 -7.71 29.78
C THR A 114 26.75 -9.12 30.36
N LYS A 115 25.80 -9.93 29.89
CA LYS A 115 25.60 -11.31 30.38
C LYS A 115 26.78 -12.24 30.02
N LYS A 116 27.33 -12.13 28.81
CA LYS A 116 28.51 -12.91 28.42
C LYS A 116 29.76 -12.52 29.23
N LYS A 117 29.99 -11.22 29.43
CA LYS A 117 31.11 -10.75 30.26
C LYS A 117 31.01 -11.25 31.71
N PHE A 118 29.81 -11.25 32.29
CA PHE A 118 29.60 -11.72 33.67
C PHE A 118 29.90 -13.21 33.85
N LEU A 119 29.50 -14.06 32.89
CA LEU A 119 29.74 -15.51 32.99
C LEU A 119 31.23 -15.85 32.83
N THR A 120 31.92 -15.19 31.89
CA THR A 120 33.35 -15.42 31.66
C THR A 120 34.21 -14.90 32.82
N GLU A 121 33.84 -13.77 33.44
CA GLU A 121 34.60 -13.21 34.54
C GLU A 121 34.55 -14.03 35.83
N VAL A 122 33.44 -14.74 36.09
CA VAL A 122 33.28 -15.58 37.29
C VAL A 122 34.03 -16.91 37.16
N LEU A 123 34.11 -17.48 35.95
CA LEU A 123 34.72 -18.80 35.72
C LEU A 123 36.23 -18.83 36.01
N TYR A 124 36.94 -17.71 35.88
CA TYR A 124 38.40 -17.62 36.00
C TYR A 124 38.89 -16.84 37.24
N ARG A 125 38.07 -16.68 38.29
CA ARG A 125 38.49 -15.91 39.49
C ARG A 125 39.57 -16.60 40.31
N ASP A 126 39.44 -17.90 40.53
CA ASP A 126 40.33 -18.65 41.43
C ASP A 126 41.42 -19.41 40.66
N ARG A 127 42.63 -19.47 41.22
CA ARG A 127 43.78 -20.19 40.62
C ARG A 127 43.46 -21.66 40.35
N ALA A 128 42.71 -22.32 41.24
CA ALA A 128 42.32 -23.71 41.07
C ALA A 128 41.36 -23.89 39.86
N SER A 129 40.42 -22.95 39.68
CA SER A 129 39.48 -22.95 38.55
C SER A 129 40.20 -22.74 37.21
N GLN A 130 41.17 -21.83 37.18
CA GLN A 130 41.99 -21.60 35.99
C GLN A 130 42.78 -22.84 35.59
N ILE A 131 43.43 -23.51 36.54
CA ILE A 131 44.19 -24.76 36.28
C ILE A 131 43.24 -25.87 35.81
N ALA A 132 42.05 -26.00 36.41
CA ALA A 132 41.05 -26.98 35.99
C ALA A 132 40.55 -26.73 34.57
N ALA A 133 40.28 -25.46 34.20
CA ALA A 133 39.87 -25.09 32.85
C ALA A 133 40.95 -25.38 31.80
N ILE A 134 42.22 -25.08 32.12
CA ILE A 134 43.38 -25.39 31.26
C ILE A 134 43.49 -26.91 31.06
N ASN A 135 43.47 -27.70 32.13
CA ASN A 135 43.56 -29.16 32.02
C ASN A 135 42.39 -29.76 31.25
N LYS A 136 41.17 -29.21 31.42
CA LYS A 136 40.00 -29.61 30.65
C LYS A 136 40.22 -29.43 29.14
N THR A 137 40.80 -28.31 28.70
CA THR A 137 41.07 -28.11 27.26
C THR A 137 42.02 -29.17 26.69
N PHE A 138 43.00 -29.64 27.47
CA PHE A 138 43.90 -30.70 27.02
C PHE A 138 43.20 -32.07 26.91
N VAL A 139 42.26 -32.37 27.81
CA VAL A 139 41.44 -33.58 27.78
C VAL A 139 40.43 -33.55 26.64
N ASP A 140 39.75 -32.43 26.44
CA ASP A 140 38.75 -32.28 25.37
C ASP A 140 39.42 -32.43 23.98
N VAL A 141 40.64 -31.89 23.82
CA VAL A 141 41.43 -32.05 22.59
C VAL A 141 41.90 -33.49 22.41
N SER A 142 42.38 -34.17 23.45
CA SER A 142 42.83 -35.56 23.32
C SER A 142 41.69 -36.52 22.98
N GLN A 143 40.48 -36.27 23.48
CA GLN A 143 39.28 -37.04 23.12
C GLN A 143 38.83 -36.79 21.67
N PHE A 144 39.11 -35.62 21.12
CA PHE A 144 38.73 -35.29 19.73
C PHE A 144 39.62 -35.98 18.69
N PHE A 145 40.83 -36.41 19.08
CA PHE A 145 41.80 -37.09 18.23
C PHE A 145 41.81 -38.62 18.38
N GLN A 146 40.82 -39.19 19.09
CA GLN A 146 40.63 -40.64 19.26
C GLN A 146 39.36 -41.09 18.53
#